data_AF-A0A958JY08-F1
#
_entry.id   AF-A0A958JY08-F1
#
_cell.length_a   1.000
_cell.length_b   1.000
_cell.length_c   1.000
_cell.angle_alpha   90.00
_cell.angle_beta   90.00
_cell.angle_gamma   90.00
#
_symmetry.space_group_name_H-M   'P 1'
#
loop_
_entity.id
_entity.type
_entity.pdbx_description
1 polymer ?
#
loop_
_entity_poly.entity_id
_entity_poly.type
_entity_poly.pdbx_seq_one_letter_code
_entity_poly.pdbx_strand_id
1 'polypeptide(L)'
;MKKNHLSHILATLAGLSTLLLTGCSTSQVRSSQTALEERMVIQQVSRQAPGVVEYVWEEPMVNVVDVPPGLDPEGHYYRPAHQEVIEIRQGRWKYYRQ
;
A
#
# COMPACT_ATOMS: atom_id res chain seq x y z
N MET A 1 46.16 39.05 -29.77
CA MET A 1 45.54 37.71 -29.68
C MET A 1 45.11 37.47 -28.23
N LYS A 2 43.81 37.64 -27.89
CA LYS A 2 43.31 37.49 -26.50
C LYS A 2 41.77 37.31 -26.41
N LYS A 3 41.14 36.65 -27.39
CA LYS A 3 39.67 36.48 -27.44
C LYS A 3 39.18 35.04 -27.19
N ASN A 4 40.07 34.08 -27.01
CA ASN A 4 39.69 32.66 -27.04
C ASN A 4 39.48 32.04 -25.64
N HIS A 5 39.90 32.70 -24.55
CA HIS A 5 39.78 32.15 -23.19
C HIS A 5 38.42 32.40 -22.53
N LEU A 6 37.71 33.47 -22.88
CA LEU A 6 36.42 33.84 -22.28
C LEU A 6 35.25 32.97 -22.78
N SER A 7 35.34 32.46 -24.01
CA SER A 7 34.32 31.57 -24.61
C SER A 7 34.30 30.18 -24.00
N HIS A 8 35.45 29.67 -23.52
CA HIS A 8 35.51 28.37 -22.85
C HIS A 8 34.95 28.41 -21.42
N ILE A 9 35.09 29.55 -20.72
CA ILE A 9 34.58 29.72 -19.35
C ILE A 9 33.06 29.87 -19.33
N LEU A 10 32.47 30.53 -20.34
CA LEU A 10 31.02 30.65 -20.47
C LEU A 10 30.36 29.31 -20.87
N ALA A 11 31.05 28.49 -21.67
CA ALA A 11 30.55 27.18 -22.07
C ALA A 11 30.54 26.17 -20.91
N THR A 12 31.49 26.24 -19.98
CA THR A 12 31.53 25.33 -18.81
C THR A 12 30.49 25.68 -17.75
N LEU A 13 30.13 26.97 -17.59
CA LEU A 13 29.07 27.42 -16.69
C LEU A 13 27.65 27.02 -17.17
N ALA A 14 27.43 26.98 -18.49
CA ALA A 14 26.15 26.56 -19.07
C ALA A 14 25.93 25.03 -19.04
N GLY A 15 27.00 24.23 -19.04
CA GLY A 15 26.90 22.77 -18.95
C GLY A 15 26.62 22.24 -17.55
N LEU A 16 26.97 23.01 -16.50
CA LEU A 16 26.81 22.58 -15.11
C LEU A 16 25.37 22.77 -14.57
N SER A 17 24.56 23.63 -15.19
CA SER A 17 23.18 23.88 -14.76
C SER A 17 22.20 22.81 -15.24
N THR A 18 22.52 22.09 -16.31
CA THR A 18 21.65 21.04 -16.87
C THR A 18 21.74 19.70 -16.14
N LEU A 19 22.74 19.46 -15.29
CA LEU A 19 22.86 18.20 -14.53
C LEU A 19 21.98 18.13 -13.27
N LEU A 20 21.39 19.25 -12.83
CA LEU A 20 20.58 19.32 -11.61
C LEU A 20 19.07 19.08 -11.84
N LEU A 21 18.64 18.92 -13.09
CA LEU A 21 17.22 18.79 -13.47
C LEU A 21 16.76 17.36 -13.79
N THR A 22 17.66 16.38 -13.80
CA THR A 22 17.29 14.96 -13.84
C THR A 22 16.84 14.49 -12.45
N GLY A 23 15.67 14.97 -12.04
CA GLY A 23 14.94 14.45 -10.89
C GLY A 23 14.57 12.99 -11.13
N CYS A 24 14.78 12.15 -10.12
CA CYS A 24 14.27 10.79 -10.06
C CYS A 24 12.74 10.81 -10.19
N SER A 25 12.23 10.45 -11.37
CA SER A 25 10.84 10.09 -11.55
C SER A 25 10.55 8.88 -10.67
N THR A 26 9.77 9.06 -9.61
CA THR A 26 9.26 7.95 -8.81
C THR A 26 8.30 7.16 -9.70
N SER A 27 8.70 5.97 -10.13
CA SER A 27 7.81 5.05 -10.80
C SER A 27 6.64 4.77 -9.87
N GLN A 28 5.46 5.31 -10.18
CA GLN A 28 4.22 4.92 -9.54
C GLN A 28 4.04 3.42 -9.74
N VAL A 29 4.18 2.66 -8.65
CA VAL A 29 3.72 1.28 -8.57
C VAL A 29 2.20 1.34 -8.63
N ARG A 30 1.66 1.20 -9.84
CA ARG A 30 0.23 0.89 -10.03
C ARG A 30 0.03 -0.50 -9.44
N SER A 31 -0.47 -0.53 -8.21
CA SER A 31 -1.01 -1.73 -7.59
C SER A 31 -2.26 -2.13 -8.37
N SER A 32 -2.06 -2.95 -9.39
CA SER A 32 -3.13 -3.69 -10.03
C SER A 32 -3.60 -4.76 -9.05
N GLN A 33 -4.47 -4.39 -8.11
CA GLN A 33 -5.32 -5.35 -7.42
C GLN A 33 -6.33 -5.90 -8.43
N THR A 34 -5.86 -6.75 -9.34
CA THR A 34 -6.75 -7.66 -10.06
C THR A 34 -7.14 -8.75 -9.09
N ALA A 35 -8.32 -8.56 -8.49
CA ALA A 35 -9.10 -9.58 -7.83
C ALA A 35 -9.24 -10.81 -8.75
N LEU A 36 -8.54 -11.89 -8.42
CA LEU A 36 -8.88 -13.24 -8.84
C LEU A 36 -8.78 -14.11 -7.61
N GLU A 37 -9.89 -14.14 -6.88
CA GLU A 37 -10.19 -15.10 -5.84
C GLU A 37 -10.25 -16.49 -6.51
N GLU A 38 -9.09 -17.17 -6.54
CA GLU A 38 -9.01 -18.55 -7.00
C GLU A 38 -9.75 -19.44 -5.98
N ARG A 39 -10.99 -19.78 -6.30
CA ARG A 39 -11.84 -20.63 -5.48
C ARG A 39 -11.30 -22.06 -5.52
N MET A 40 -10.34 -22.34 -4.65
CA MET A 40 -9.73 -23.66 -4.48
C MET A 40 -10.73 -24.60 -3.79
N VAL A 41 -11.54 -25.31 -4.59
CA VAL A 41 -12.42 -26.38 -4.10
C VAL A 41 -11.60 -27.66 -3.96
N ILE A 42 -10.97 -27.88 -2.80
CA ILE A 42 -10.51 -29.23 -2.45
C ILE A 42 -11.70 -29.98 -1.88
N GLN A 43 -12.47 -30.65 -2.73
CA GLN A 43 -13.44 -31.64 -2.27
C GLN A 43 -12.72 -32.98 -2.10
N GLN A 44 -11.93 -33.12 -1.03
CA GLN A 44 -11.52 -34.43 -0.54
C GLN A 44 -12.57 -34.88 0.47
N VAL A 45 -13.45 -35.78 0.05
CA VAL A 45 -14.36 -36.49 0.95
C VAL A 45 -13.52 -37.49 1.76
N SER A 46 -12.83 -36.96 2.77
CA SER A 46 -12.25 -37.75 3.85
C SER A 46 -13.41 -38.35 4.63
N ARG A 47 -13.51 -39.69 4.70
CA ARG A 47 -14.41 -40.34 5.65
C ARG A 47 -13.96 -39.94 7.05
N GLN A 48 -14.69 -39.03 7.68
CA GLN A 48 -14.39 -38.54 9.02
C GLN A 48 -14.33 -39.74 9.98
N ALA A 49 -13.18 -39.96 10.61
CA ALA A 49 -13.02 -41.04 11.58
C ALA A 49 -13.86 -40.74 12.83
N PRO A 50 -14.47 -41.75 13.46
CA PRO A 50 -15.30 -41.54 14.65
C PRO A 50 -14.47 -40.89 15.77
N GLY A 51 -14.96 -39.76 16.29
CA GLY A 51 -14.30 -38.99 17.34
C GLY A 51 -13.42 -37.83 16.85
N VAL A 52 -13.25 -37.63 15.54
CA VAL A 52 -12.54 -36.46 14.99
C VAL A 52 -13.52 -35.32 14.74
N VAL A 53 -13.20 -34.14 15.26
CA VAL A 53 -13.97 -32.91 15.05
C VAL A 53 -13.16 -31.96 14.18
N GLU A 54 -13.75 -31.54 13.07
CA GLU A 54 -13.13 -30.59 12.15
C GLU A 54 -13.53 -29.16 12.52
N TYR A 55 -12.57 -28.25 12.43
CA TYR A 55 -12.76 -26.82 12.67
C TYR A 55 -12.32 -26.03 11.44
N VAL A 56 -13.03 -24.94 11.16
CA VAL A 56 -12.68 -23.97 10.13
C VAL A 56 -12.42 -22.62 10.79
N TRP A 57 -11.35 -21.96 10.34
CA TRP A 57 -11.07 -20.58 10.70
C TRP A 57 -11.93 -19.63 9.87
N GLU A 58 -12.73 -18.80 10.52
CA GLU A 58 -13.36 -17.65 9.89
C GLU A 58 -12.42 -16.45 10.00
N GLU A 59 -12.08 -15.85 8.87
CA GLU A 59 -11.25 -14.64 8.83
C GLU A 59 -11.98 -13.43 9.46
N PRO A 60 -11.23 -12.51 10.12
CA PRO A 60 -11.79 -11.27 10.60
C PRO A 60 -12.33 -10.42 9.45
N MET A 61 -13.42 -9.70 9.70
CA MET A 61 -13.93 -8.70 8.76
C MET A 61 -13.43 -7.32 9.17
N VAL A 62 -12.74 -6.65 8.26
CA VAL A 62 -12.27 -5.27 8.43
C VAL A 62 -12.94 -4.36 7.42
N ASN A 63 -13.05 -3.08 7.73
CA ASN A 63 -13.53 -2.04 6.82
C ASN A 63 -12.53 -0.88 6.80
N VAL A 64 -12.40 -0.25 5.65
CA VAL A 64 -11.53 0.91 5.46
C VAL A 64 -12.43 2.14 5.44
N VAL A 65 -12.18 3.08 6.35
CA VAL A 65 -12.93 4.33 6.46
C VAL A 65 -12.01 5.52 6.18
N ASP A 66 -12.52 6.48 5.42
CA ASP A 66 -11.83 7.74 5.19
C ASP A 66 -12.08 8.68 6.37
N VAL A 67 -11.00 9.07 7.06
CA VAL A 67 -11.05 9.99 8.19
C VAL A 67 -10.72 11.39 7.68
N PRO A 68 -11.63 12.37 7.83
CA PRO A 68 -11.40 13.73 7.36
C PRO A 68 -10.28 14.41 8.16
N PRO A 69 -9.67 15.47 7.60
CA PRO A 69 -8.68 16.24 8.32
C PRO A 69 -9.33 16.96 9.52
N GLY A 70 -8.60 17.09 10.61
CA GLY A 70 -9.07 17.72 11.84
C GLY A 70 -8.01 18.66 12.40
N LEU A 71 -8.45 19.80 12.92
CA LEU A 71 -7.65 20.66 13.77
C LEU A 71 -8.19 20.54 15.19
N ASP A 72 -7.30 20.46 16.16
CA ASP A 72 -7.69 20.54 17.56
C ASP A 72 -8.37 21.90 17.88
N PRO A 73 -9.27 21.95 18.88
CA PRO A 73 -9.97 23.20 19.20
C PRO A 73 -9.04 24.35 19.60
N GLU A 74 -7.86 24.04 20.12
CA GLU A 74 -6.83 24.99 20.56
C GLU A 74 -5.86 25.40 19.43
N GLY A 75 -5.90 24.71 18.29
CA GLY A 75 -5.09 24.99 17.11
C GLY A 75 -3.60 24.61 17.21
N HIS A 76 -3.22 23.75 18.16
CA HIS A 76 -1.86 23.28 18.38
C HIS A 76 -1.48 22.07 17.52
N TYR A 77 -2.46 21.30 17.06
CA TYR A 77 -2.23 20.04 16.37
C TYR A 77 -3.19 19.82 15.20
N TYR A 78 -2.61 19.72 14.00
CA TYR A 78 -3.31 19.33 12.79
C TYR A 78 -3.17 17.83 12.53
N ARG A 79 -4.31 17.15 12.32
CA ARG A 79 -4.40 15.78 11.84
C ARG A 79 -4.77 15.79 10.35
N PRO A 80 -3.90 15.29 9.46
CA PRO A 80 -4.23 15.13 8.05
C PRO A 80 -5.33 14.09 7.80
N ALA A 81 -5.98 14.21 6.65
CA ALA A 81 -6.87 13.17 6.14
C ALA A 81 -6.09 11.87 5.91
N HIS A 82 -6.67 10.74 6.34
CA HIS A 82 -6.05 9.43 6.19
C HIS A 82 -7.13 8.34 6.14
N GLN A 83 -6.70 7.12 5.81
CA GLN A 83 -7.54 5.94 5.87
C GLN A 83 -7.26 5.18 7.17
N GLU A 84 -8.32 4.75 7.82
CA GLU A 84 -8.25 3.93 9.03
C GLU A 84 -8.91 2.57 8.76
N VAL A 85 -8.25 1.49 9.19
CA VAL A 85 -8.79 0.13 9.09
C VAL A 85 -9.47 -0.19 10.41
N ILE A 86 -10.79 -0.31 10.37
CA ILE A 86 -11.61 -0.67 11.54
C ILE A 86 -11.99 -2.14 11.47
N GLU A 87 -11.81 -2.85 12.58
CA GLU A 87 -12.24 -4.23 12.70
C GLU A 87 -13.74 -4.29 13.01
N ILE A 88 -14.53 -4.88 12.12
CA ILE A 88 -15.97 -5.08 12.30
C ILE A 88 -16.24 -6.38 13.05
N ARG A 89 -15.46 -7.44 12.74
CA ARG A 89 -15.65 -8.76 13.35
C ARG A 89 -14.32 -9.49 13.51
N GLN A 90 -14.11 -10.02 14.70
CA GLN A 90 -12.95 -10.87 14.99
C GLN A 90 -13.02 -12.20 14.26
N GLY A 91 -11.84 -12.70 13.90
CA GLY A 91 -11.68 -14.05 13.41
C GLY A 91 -11.98 -15.06 14.51
N ARG A 92 -12.55 -16.21 14.14
CA ARG A 92 -12.90 -17.25 15.11
C ARG A 92 -12.87 -18.64 14.50
N TRP A 93 -12.57 -19.62 15.34
CA TRP A 93 -12.76 -21.02 15.01
C TRP A 93 -14.25 -21.37 15.05
N LYS A 94 -14.73 -22.09 14.04
CA LYS A 94 -16.06 -22.70 14.00
C LYS A 94 -15.96 -24.18 13.72
N TYR A 95 -16.94 -24.94 14.19
CA TYR A 95 -17.11 -26.32 13.78
C TYR A 95 -17.39 -26.37 12.27
N TYR A 96 -16.65 -27.22 11.57
CA TYR A 96 -16.97 -27.58 10.20
C TYR A 96 -18.28 -28.37 10.22
N ARG A 97 -19.22 -28.03 9.34
CA ARG A 97 -20.61 -28.53 9.38
C ARG A 97 -20.67 -30.04 9.63
N GLN A 98 -21.43 -30.44 10.65
CA GLN A 98 -22.02 -31.78 10.73
C GLN A 98 -23.21 -31.88 9.78
#